data_AF-A0A073CQX0-F1
#
_entry.id   AF-A0A073CQX0-F1
#
_cell.length_a   1.000
_cell.length_b   1.000
_cell.length_c   1.000
_cell.angle_alpha   90.00
_cell.angle_beta   90.00
_cell.angle_gamma   90.00
#
_symmetry.space_group_name_H-M   'P 1'
#
loop_
_entity.id
_entity.type
_entity.pdbx_description
1 polymer ?
#
loop_
_entity_poly.entity_id
_entity_poly.type
_entity_poly.pdbx_seq_one_letter_code
_entity_poly.pdbx_strand_id
1 'polypeptide(L)'
;MLQSSIMQIKVEVPDELAMRLSPLQEQLTQILELGLREWSADAQSGFSGLADVLEFLANLPTPEEILALKPSEALQQHINNLLEKNRTVGLTAEEERSWQQYEYIEHLVRVAKAKALLKLNEAKK
;
A
#
# COMPACT_ATOMS: atom_id res chain seq x y z
N MET A 1 -20.45 21.02 8.74
CA MET A 1 -19.91 21.18 7.38
C MET A 1 -18.44 21.51 7.52
N LEU A 2 -17.52 20.57 7.25
CA LEU A 2 -16.10 20.91 7.20
C LEU A 2 -15.84 21.62 5.87
N GLN A 3 -15.46 22.89 5.92
CA GLN A 3 -15.00 23.62 4.74
C GLN A 3 -13.67 23.03 4.29
N SER A 4 -13.65 22.38 3.12
CA SER A 4 -12.40 22.06 2.43
C SER A 4 -11.71 23.37 2.06
N SER A 5 -10.65 23.71 2.79
CA SER A 5 -9.86 24.91 2.52
C SER A 5 -8.90 24.61 1.37
N ILE A 6 -9.03 25.37 0.27
CA ILE A 6 -8.10 25.29 -0.86
C ILE A 6 -6.83 26.04 -0.45
N MET A 7 -5.67 25.39 -0.51
CA MET A 7 -4.35 26.01 -0.32
C MET A 7 -3.58 26.07 -1.63
N GLN A 8 -2.89 27.18 -1.87
CA GLN A 8 -1.97 27.34 -3.00
C GLN A 8 -0.55 27.02 -2.57
N ILE A 9 0.08 26.07 -3.26
CA ILE A 9 1.47 25.65 -3.01
C ILE A 9 2.26 25.93 -4.30
N LYS A 10 3.39 26.64 -4.17
CA LYS A 10 4.32 26.88 -5.27
C LYS A 10 5.59 26.09 -5.00
N VAL A 11 5.98 25.25 -5.95
CA VAL A 11 7.18 24.39 -5.87
C VAL A 11 8.04 24.64 -7.10
N GLU A 12 9.34 24.83 -6.89
CA GLU A 12 10.31 24.84 -7.98
C GLU A 12 10.74 23.41 -8.29
N VAL A 13 10.63 23.02 -9.55
CA VAL A 13 10.98 21.68 -10.04
C VAL A 13 11.94 21.78 -11.22
N PRO A 14 12.80 20.78 -11.46
CA PRO A 14 13.64 20.73 -12.67
C PRO A 14 12.82 20.74 -13.95
N ASP A 15 13.36 21.32 -15.03
CA ASP A 15 12.68 21.44 -16.33
C ASP A 15 12.18 20.09 -16.87
N GLU A 16 12.96 19.02 -16.67
CA GLU A 16 12.58 17.67 -17.08
C GLU A 16 11.31 17.19 -16.38
N LEU A 17 11.16 17.49 -15.09
CA LEU A 17 9.97 17.16 -14.32
C LEU A 17 8.79 18.06 -14.74
N ALA A 18 9.02 19.35 -14.99
CA ALA A 18 8.00 20.26 -15.49
C ALA A 18 7.43 19.81 -16.85
N MET A 19 8.28 19.34 -17.77
CA MET A 19 7.84 18.79 -19.06
C MET A 19 6.96 17.56 -18.91
N ARG A 20 7.28 16.68 -17.95
CA ARG A 20 6.49 15.48 -17.66
C ARG A 20 5.17 15.77 -16.96
N LEU A 21 5.13 16.81 -16.12
CA LEU A 21 3.93 17.21 -15.37
C LEU A 21 2.96 18.07 -16.20
N SER A 22 3.46 18.78 -17.23
CA SER A 22 2.64 19.61 -18.12
C SER A 22 1.43 18.89 -18.73
N PRO A 23 1.53 17.68 -19.31
CA PRO A 23 0.37 16.96 -19.82
C PRO A 23 -0.55 16.40 -18.73
N LEU A 24 -0.12 16.39 -17.47
CA LEU A 24 -0.82 15.75 -16.35
C LEU A 24 -1.42 16.79 -15.38
N GLN A 25 -1.52 18.06 -15.77
CA GLN A 25 -1.98 19.15 -14.89
C GLN A 25 -3.36 18.90 -14.26
N GLU A 26 -4.31 18.31 -15.01
CA GLU A 26 -5.64 18.00 -14.47
C GLU A 26 -5.61 16.84 -13.46
N GLN A 27 -4.59 15.98 -13.54
CA GLN A 27 -4.39 14.84 -12.67
C GLN A 27 -3.36 15.14 -11.56
N LEU A 28 -2.81 16.35 -11.51
CA LEU A 28 -1.70 16.69 -10.61
C LEU A 28 -2.07 16.46 -9.15
N THR A 29 -3.31 16.80 -8.76
CA THR A 29 -3.83 16.54 -7.41
C THR A 29 -3.83 15.04 -7.10
N GLN A 30 -4.31 14.21 -8.03
CA GLN A 30 -4.34 12.75 -7.86
C GLN A 30 -2.93 12.16 -7.80
N ILE A 31 -2.01 12.65 -8.63
CA ILE A 31 -0.60 12.24 -8.64
C ILE A 31 0.08 12.61 -7.33
N LEU A 32 -0.19 13.81 -6.80
CA LEU A 32 0.33 14.25 -5.50
C LEU A 32 -0.26 13.43 -4.35
N GLU A 33 -1.56 13.12 -4.38
CA GLU A 33 -2.18 12.23 -3.39
C GLU A 33 -1.57 10.82 -3.41
N LEU A 34 -1.34 10.27 -4.60
CA LEU A 34 -0.68 8.98 -4.77
C LEU A 34 0.79 9.03 -4.34
N GLY A 35 1.53 10.05 -4.73
CA GLY A 35 2.94 10.23 -4.35
C GLY A 35 3.12 10.46 -2.85
N LEU A 36 2.23 11.22 -2.21
CA LEU A 36 2.22 11.41 -0.75
C LEU A 36 1.86 10.12 -0.01
N ARG A 37 0.97 9.29 -0.58
CA ARG A 37 0.67 7.96 -0.04
C ARG A 37 1.92 7.08 -0.05
N GLU A 38 2.61 6.99 -1.18
CA GLU A 38 3.85 6.21 -1.31
C GLU A 38 4.95 6.74 -0.39
N TRP A 39 5.16 8.06 -0.36
CA TRP A 39 6.14 8.70 0.52
C TRP A 39 5.83 8.50 2.01
N SER A 40 4.55 8.48 2.38
CA SER A 40 4.14 8.20 3.77
C SER A 40 4.26 6.71 4.10
N ALA A 41 4.18 5.83 3.10
CA ALA A 41 4.38 4.40 3.27
C ALA A 41 5.84 4.05 3.58
N ASP A 42 6.81 4.76 2.98
CA ASP A 42 8.24 4.63 3.33
C ASP A 42 8.53 4.95 4.82
N ALA A 43 7.69 5.78 5.45
CA ALA A 43 7.79 6.13 6.86
C ALA A 43 7.10 5.14 7.82
N GLN A 44 6.33 4.18 7.29
CA GLN A 44 5.46 3.31 8.10
C GLN A 44 5.83 1.84 7.94
N SER A 45 6.10 1.17 9.06
CA SER A 45 6.42 -0.26 9.10
C SER A 45 5.25 -1.12 8.59
N GLY A 46 5.38 -1.68 7.39
CA GLY A 46 4.44 -2.64 6.79
C GLY A 46 4.58 -2.71 5.27
N PHE A 47 3.92 -3.66 4.61
CA PHE A 47 3.88 -3.73 3.15
C PHE A 47 2.68 -2.94 2.59
N SER A 48 2.88 -2.23 1.49
CA SER A 48 1.84 -1.51 0.74
C SER A 48 1.43 -2.24 -0.55
N GLY A 49 2.28 -3.15 -1.05
CA GLY A 49 1.99 -3.94 -2.24
C GLY A 49 2.82 -5.22 -2.37
N LEU A 50 2.72 -5.87 -3.54
CA LEU A 50 3.44 -7.12 -3.84
C LEU A 50 4.96 -6.91 -3.88
N ALA A 51 5.42 -5.76 -4.39
CA ALA A 51 6.85 -5.44 -4.48
C ALA A 51 7.52 -5.48 -3.09
N ASP A 52 6.94 -4.79 -2.11
CA ASP A 52 7.45 -4.75 -0.74
C ASP A 52 7.48 -6.14 -0.08
N VAL A 53 6.47 -6.98 -0.35
CA VAL A 53 6.46 -8.36 0.15
C VAL A 53 7.60 -9.17 -0.49
N LEU A 54 7.82 -9.03 -1.80
CA LEU A 54 8.90 -9.74 -2.49
C LEU A 54 10.28 -9.25 -2.05
N GLU A 55 10.46 -7.94 -1.86
CA GLU A 55 11.68 -7.35 -1.33
C GLU A 55 11.95 -7.81 0.10
N PHE A 56 10.93 -7.77 0.96
CA PHE A 56 11.01 -8.31 2.32
C PHE A 56 11.46 -9.78 2.31
N LEU A 57 10.87 -10.63 1.46
CA LEU A 57 11.24 -12.04 1.36
C LEU A 57 12.64 -12.25 0.74
N ALA A 58 13.07 -11.40 -0.20
CA ALA A 58 14.39 -11.44 -0.81
C ALA A 58 15.52 -11.15 0.20
N ASN A 59 15.22 -10.41 1.27
CA ASN A 59 16.14 -10.18 2.39
C ASN A 59 16.29 -11.39 3.33
N LEU A 60 15.68 -12.54 3.01
CA LEU A 60 15.75 -13.78 3.79
C LEU A 60 15.40 -13.59 5.27
N PRO A 61 14.19 -13.05 5.57
CA PRO A 61 13.81 -12.70 6.93
C PRO A 61 13.68 -13.93 7.81
N THR A 62 13.88 -13.73 9.11
CA THR A 62 13.66 -14.76 10.13
C THR A 62 12.18 -15.17 10.18
N PRO A 63 11.86 -16.39 10.65
CA PRO A 63 10.48 -16.79 10.85
C PRO A 63 9.68 -15.82 11.75
N GLU A 64 10.30 -15.25 12.77
CA GLU A 64 9.70 -14.25 13.65
C GLU A 64 9.33 -12.96 12.91
N GLU A 65 10.23 -12.45 12.06
CA GLU A 65 9.96 -11.28 11.21
C GLU A 65 8.83 -11.57 10.20
N ILE A 66 8.80 -12.76 9.61
CA ILE A 66 7.70 -13.17 8.72
C ILE A 66 6.37 -13.16 9.47
N LEU A 67 6.34 -13.63 10.73
CA LEU A 67 5.12 -13.61 11.56
C LEU A 67 4.68 -12.18 11.90
N ALA A 68 5.63 -11.26 12.07
CA ALA A 68 5.38 -9.85 12.34
C ALA A 68 4.92 -9.05 11.10
N LEU A 69 5.10 -9.58 9.89
CA LEU A 69 4.72 -8.92 8.64
C LEU A 69 3.24 -8.50 8.65
N LYS A 70 2.96 -7.23 8.38
CA LYS A 70 1.61 -6.65 8.40
C LYS A 70 1.48 -5.61 7.27
N PRO A 71 0.26 -5.34 6.78
CA PRO A 71 0.04 -4.24 5.85
C PRO A 71 0.46 -2.91 6.50
N SER A 72 0.92 -1.97 5.68
CA SER A 72 1.16 -0.60 6.09
C SER A 72 -0.16 0.06 6.55
N GLU A 73 -0.07 1.11 7.37
CA GLU A 73 -1.28 1.81 7.84
C GLU A 73 -2.10 2.39 6.68
N ALA A 74 -1.42 2.89 5.65
CA ALA A 74 -2.07 3.41 4.45
C ALA A 74 -2.85 2.32 3.70
N LEU A 75 -2.24 1.15 3.51
CA LEU A 75 -2.91 0.01 2.89
C LEU A 75 -4.07 -0.46 3.77
N GLN A 76 -3.89 -0.54 5.09
CA GLN A 76 -4.94 -0.92 6.04
C GLN A 76 -6.14 0.03 5.97
N GLN A 77 -5.92 1.34 5.90
CA GLN A 77 -6.98 2.33 5.73
C GLN A 77 -7.70 2.16 4.39
N HIS A 78 -6.95 1.92 3.30
CA HIS A 78 -7.54 1.70 1.99
C HIS A 78 -8.43 0.45 1.95
N ILE A 79 -7.98 -0.66 2.53
CA ILE A 79 -8.78 -1.89 2.68
C ILE A 79 -10.06 -1.62 3.47
N ASN A 80 -9.96 -0.90 4.59
CA ASN A 80 -11.12 -0.55 5.40
C ASN A 80 -12.16 0.27 4.60
N ASN A 81 -11.69 1.25 3.82
CA ASN A 81 -12.55 2.05 2.97
C ASN A 81 -13.22 1.21 1.87
N LEU A 82 -12.48 0.30 1.23
CA LEU A 82 -13.04 -0.62 0.23
C LEU A 82 -14.10 -1.54 0.85
N LEU A 83 -13.85 -2.09 2.05
CA LEU A 83 -14.81 -2.92 2.77
C LEU A 83 -16.08 -2.16 3.14
N GLU A 84 -15.96 -0.93 3.63
CA GLU A 84 -17.11 -0.08 3.95
C GLU A 84 -17.92 0.27 2.70
N LYS A 85 -17.24 0.62 1.61
CA LYS A 85 -17.88 0.93 0.33
C LYS A 85 -18.61 -0.28 -0.25
N ASN A 86 -17.97 -1.45 -0.23
CA ASN A 86 -18.56 -2.70 -0.72
C ASN A 86 -19.87 -3.04 0.03
N ARG A 87 -19.90 -2.80 1.35
CA ARG A 87 -21.11 -3.03 2.18
C ARG A 87 -22.26 -2.07 1.92
N THR A 88 -21.99 -0.87 1.42
CA THR A 88 -22.97 0.23 1.36
C THR A 88 -23.48 0.48 -0.05
N VAL A 89 -22.57 0.64 -1.01
CA VAL A 89 -22.89 1.03 -2.40
C VAL A 89 -22.30 0.09 -3.44
N GLY A 90 -21.39 -0.80 -3.04
CA GLY A 90 -20.67 -1.69 -3.95
C GLY A 90 -19.39 -1.07 -4.50
N LEU A 91 -18.52 -1.92 -5.05
CA LEU A 91 -17.25 -1.51 -5.64
C LEU A 91 -17.40 -1.19 -7.13
N THR A 92 -16.63 -0.21 -7.59
CA THR A 92 -16.40 0.01 -9.02
C THR A 92 -15.48 -1.08 -9.59
N ALA A 93 -15.45 -1.24 -10.91
CA ALA A 93 -14.56 -2.22 -11.55
C ALA A 93 -13.07 -1.99 -11.24
N GLU A 94 -12.64 -0.76 -11.00
CA GLU A 94 -11.27 -0.43 -10.62
C GLU A 94 -10.96 -0.81 -9.17
N GLU A 95 -11.90 -0.55 -8.27
CA GLU A 95 -11.81 -0.93 -6.87
C GLU A 95 -11.86 -2.46 -6.70
N GLU A 96 -12.65 -3.15 -7.52
CA GLU A 96 -12.71 -4.62 -7.53
C GLU A 96 -11.35 -5.22 -7.96
N ARG A 97 -10.69 -4.64 -8.96
CA ARG A 97 -9.32 -5.07 -9.34
C ARG A 97 -8.33 -4.83 -8.21
N SER A 98 -8.42 -3.68 -7.55
CA SER A 98 -7.58 -3.35 -6.38
C SER A 98 -7.82 -4.33 -5.24
N TRP A 99 -9.07 -4.71 -5.01
CA TRP A 99 -9.47 -5.72 -4.03
C TRP A 99 -8.88 -7.10 -4.34
N GLN A 100 -9.00 -7.57 -5.59
CA GLN A 100 -8.43 -8.85 -6.03
C GLN A 100 -6.91 -8.90 -5.87
N GLN A 101 -6.22 -7.79 -6.16
CA GLN A 101 -4.77 -7.70 -5.96
C GLN A 101 -4.40 -7.82 -4.48
N TYR A 102 -5.17 -7.17 -3.60
CA TYR A 102 -4.96 -7.29 -2.16
C TYR A 102 -5.22 -8.71 -1.65
N GLU A 103 -6.30 -9.36 -2.07
CA GLU A 103 -6.61 -10.75 -1.69
C GLU A 103 -5.48 -11.70 -2.08
N TYR A 104 -4.88 -11.50 -3.25
CA TYR A 104 -3.74 -12.28 -3.70
C TYR A 104 -2.52 -12.09 -2.78
N ILE A 105 -2.18 -10.85 -2.44
CA ILE A 105 -1.04 -10.54 -1.56
C ILE A 105 -1.28 -11.12 -0.15
N GLU A 106 -2.47 -10.95 0.40
CA GLU A 106 -2.81 -11.46 1.73
C GLU A 106 -2.70 -13.00 1.76
N HIS A 107 -3.14 -13.69 0.70
CA HIS A 107 -2.99 -15.13 0.60
C HIS A 107 -1.52 -15.56 0.67
N LEU A 108 -0.64 -14.89 -0.06
CA LEU A 108 0.80 -15.16 -0.04
C LEU A 108 1.40 -14.95 1.36
N VAL A 109 1.07 -13.82 1.99
CA VAL A 109 1.54 -13.50 3.35
C VAL A 109 1.05 -14.54 4.35
N ARG A 110 -0.20 -14.98 4.24
CA ARG A 110 -0.78 -16.02 5.11
C ARG A 110 -0.03 -17.35 4.96
N VAL A 111 0.27 -17.77 3.74
CA VAL A 111 1.06 -18.99 3.48
C VAL A 111 2.48 -18.86 4.04
N ALA A 112 3.13 -17.71 3.85
CA ALA A 112 4.47 -17.45 4.39
C ALA A 112 4.48 -17.56 5.92
N LYS A 113 3.50 -16.95 6.60
CA LYS A 113 3.33 -17.03 8.06
C LYS A 113 3.11 -18.45 8.55
N ALA A 114 2.26 -19.23 7.85
CA ALA A 114 2.03 -20.62 8.21
C ALA A 114 3.33 -21.45 8.14
N LYS A 115 4.14 -21.26 7.09
CA LYS A 115 5.44 -21.94 6.95
C LYS A 115 6.46 -21.47 7.99
N ALA A 116 6.49 -20.18 8.31
CA ALA A 116 7.34 -19.65 9.37
C ALA A 116 7.03 -20.26 10.74
N LEU A 117 5.75 -20.39 11.07
CA LEU A 117 5.30 -21.02 12.32
C LEU A 117 5.74 -22.49 12.40
N LEU A 118 5.64 -23.25 11.30
CA LEU A 118 6.11 -24.63 11.25
C LEU A 118 7.61 -24.73 11.53
N LYS A 119 8.43 -23.89 10.87
CA LYS A 119 9.88 -23.84 11.10
C LYS A 119 10.23 -23.54 12.56
N LEU A 120 9.52 -22.62 13.21
CA LEU A 120 9.75 -22.30 14.62
C LEU A 120 9.41 -23.46 15.55
N ASN A 121 8.39 -24.25 15.22
CA ASN A 121 8.04 -25.43 15.99
C ASN A 121 9.02 -26.58 15.81
N GLU A 122 9.64 -26.70 14.63
CA GLU A 122 10.71 -27.66 14.36
C GLU A 122 12.01 -27.30 15.08
N ALA A 123 12.39 -26.02 15.13
CA ALA A 123 13.59 -25.55 15.82
C ALA A 123 13.51 -25.63 17.36
N LYS A 124 12.31 -25.79 17.92
CA LYS A 124 12.06 -25.95 19.36
C LYS A 124 12.08 -27.40 19.84
N LYS A 125 12.18 -28.37 18.93
CA LYS A 125 12.32 -29.80 19.24
C LYS A 125 13.78 -30.19 19.34
#